data_AF-A0AAU5YET6-F1
#
_entry.id   AF-A0AAU5YET6-F1
#
_cell.length_a   1.000
_cell.length_b   1.000
_cell.length_c   1.000
_cell.angle_alpha   90.00
_cell.angle_beta   90.00
_cell.angle_gamma   90.00
#
_symmetry.space_group_name_H-M   'P 1'
#
loop_
_entity.id
_entity.type
_entity.pdbx_description
1 polymer ?
#
loop_
_entity_poly.entity_id
_entity_poly.type
_entity_poly.pdbx_seq_one_letter_code
_entity_poly.pdbx_strand_id
1 'polypeptide(L)'
;MAVIFFDIGATLADPHTEPDGSLTLRPLPRVLATLDALSEVRKGVISNPGSAEAAVARALAEAFPGRFTDAALVHWGVKNSRGIFDRAVAGTGGAAADDCVFVGEDAQERGFAREAGMRTAAHPVFALAATENRSVLRARIELRDGQDPRSLTAAMDETEAVPAEIVSERLVLAMVTARGVAMLERAGFTVDVRGPAEDTVASPVRHDSPTE
;
A
#
# COMPACT_ATOMS: atom_id res chain seq x y z
N MET A 1 16.84 -12.47 -0.32
CA MET A 1 16.49 -11.33 -1.23
C MET A 1 15.03 -11.05 -1.00
N ALA A 2 14.67 -9.79 -0.76
CA ALA A 2 13.32 -9.48 -0.33
C ALA A 2 12.27 -9.83 -1.39
N VAL A 3 11.11 -10.31 -0.93
CA VAL A 3 9.93 -10.55 -1.76
C VAL A 3 8.76 -9.76 -1.19
N ILE A 4 8.08 -8.99 -2.02
CA ILE A 4 6.96 -8.15 -1.59
C ILE A 4 5.67 -8.70 -2.20
N PHE A 5 4.74 -9.08 -1.33
CA PHE A 5 3.40 -9.47 -1.70
C PHE A 5 2.43 -8.33 -1.43
N PHE A 6 1.56 -8.06 -2.40
CA PHE A 6 0.53 -7.04 -2.29
C PHE A 6 -0.86 -7.67 -2.25
N ASP A 7 -1.74 -7.15 -1.41
CA ASP A 7 -3.17 -7.29 -1.64
C ASP A 7 -3.61 -6.42 -2.83
N ILE A 8 -4.77 -6.72 -3.41
CA ILE A 8 -5.32 -5.94 -4.53
C ILE A 8 -6.26 -4.85 -4.04
N GLY A 9 -7.39 -5.24 -3.45
CA GLY A 9 -8.48 -4.33 -3.09
C GLY A 9 -8.03 -3.30 -2.05
N ALA A 10 -8.36 -2.03 -2.28
CA ALA A 10 -8.01 -0.91 -1.40
C ALA A 10 -6.50 -0.80 -1.05
N THR A 11 -5.64 -1.51 -1.79
CA THR A 11 -4.19 -1.55 -1.59
C THR A 11 -3.45 -1.21 -2.88
N LEU A 12 -3.68 -1.97 -3.95
CA LEU A 12 -3.14 -1.67 -5.28
C LEU A 12 -4.17 -0.93 -6.15
N ALA A 13 -5.42 -1.33 -6.07
CA ALA A 13 -6.47 -0.84 -6.96
C ALA A 13 -7.87 -0.98 -6.36
N ASP A 14 -8.77 -0.15 -6.86
CA ASP A 14 -10.20 -0.33 -6.67
C ASP A 14 -10.77 -1.23 -7.78
N PRO A 15 -11.51 -2.31 -7.44
CA PRO A 15 -12.21 -3.13 -8.42
C PRO A 15 -13.48 -2.43 -8.90
N HIS A 16 -13.68 -2.41 -10.22
CA HIS A 16 -14.87 -1.85 -10.86
C HIS A 16 -15.50 -2.86 -11.81
N THR A 17 -16.81 -3.05 -11.67
CA THR A 17 -17.59 -3.81 -12.65
C THR A 17 -18.13 -2.84 -13.69
N GLU A 18 -17.78 -3.07 -14.95
CA GLU A 18 -18.25 -2.30 -16.10
C GLU A 18 -19.69 -2.70 -16.49
N PRO A 19 -20.41 -1.88 -17.29
CA PRO A 19 -21.79 -2.18 -17.70
C PRO A 19 -21.97 -3.50 -18.46
N ASP A 20 -20.92 -4.00 -19.11
CA ASP A 20 -20.91 -5.29 -19.83
C ASP A 20 -20.63 -6.49 -18.89
N GLY A 21 -20.48 -6.25 -17.60
CA GLY A 21 -20.16 -7.26 -16.58
C GLY A 21 -18.67 -7.61 -16.49
N SER A 22 -17.80 -6.95 -17.27
CA SER A 22 -16.36 -7.12 -17.12
C SER A 22 -15.84 -6.45 -15.84
N LEU A 23 -14.72 -6.97 -15.33
CA LEU A 23 -14.04 -6.42 -14.15
C LEU A 23 -12.79 -5.67 -14.61
N THR A 24 -12.65 -4.42 -14.17
CA THR A 24 -11.44 -3.61 -14.30
C THR A 24 -10.86 -3.30 -12.93
N LEU A 25 -9.55 -3.08 -12.87
CA LEU A 25 -8.87 -2.60 -11.66
C LEU A 25 -8.37 -1.19 -11.95
N ARG A 26 -8.74 -0.22 -11.11
CA ARG A 26 -8.25 1.17 -11.21
C ARG A 26 -7.13 1.35 -10.18
N PRO A 27 -5.86 1.49 -10.59
CA PRO A 27 -4.77 1.66 -9.65
C PRO A 27 -5.00 2.84 -8.71
N LEU A 28 -4.73 2.64 -7.42
CA LEU A 28 -4.78 3.72 -6.44
C LEU A 28 -3.66 4.75 -6.70
N PRO A 29 -3.79 5.99 -6.18
CA PRO A 29 -2.77 7.01 -6.32
C PRO A 29 -1.38 6.49 -5.94
N ARG A 30 -0.38 6.84 -6.74
CA ARG A 30 1.05 6.52 -6.55
C ARG A 30 1.43 5.04 -6.60
N VAL A 31 0.48 4.11 -6.77
CA VAL A 31 0.80 2.67 -6.82
C VAL A 31 1.73 2.35 -7.98
N LEU A 32 1.45 2.84 -9.19
CA LEU A 32 2.30 2.56 -10.36
C LEU A 32 3.73 3.09 -10.15
N ALA A 33 3.87 4.35 -9.74
CA ALA A 33 5.17 4.95 -9.44
C ALA A 33 5.93 4.18 -8.34
N THR A 34 5.22 3.70 -7.31
CA THR A 34 5.78 2.86 -6.26
C THR A 34 6.27 1.52 -6.80
N LEU A 35 5.47 0.84 -7.62
CA LEU A 35 5.85 -0.45 -8.21
C LEU A 35 7.04 -0.32 -9.17
N ASP A 36 7.15 0.83 -9.85
CA ASP A 36 8.27 1.16 -10.74
C ASP A 36 9.56 1.43 -9.95
N ALA A 37 9.47 2.14 -8.83
CA ALA A 37 10.60 2.33 -7.91
C ALA A 37 11.09 1.01 -7.28
N LEU A 38 10.26 -0.02 -7.29
CA LEU A 38 10.56 -1.38 -6.80
C LEU A 38 10.96 -2.33 -7.96
N SER A 39 11.41 -1.85 -9.12
CA SER A 39 11.67 -2.67 -10.33
C SER A 39 12.55 -3.90 -10.06
N GLU A 40 13.58 -3.76 -9.21
CA GLU A 40 14.55 -4.81 -8.89
C GLU A 40 14.08 -5.81 -7.82
N VAL A 41 12.93 -5.56 -7.19
CA VAL A 41 12.40 -6.42 -6.13
C VAL A 41 11.40 -7.41 -6.72
N ARG A 42 11.46 -8.68 -6.28
CA ARG A 42 10.46 -9.68 -6.65
C ARG A 42 9.11 -9.32 -6.03
N LYS A 43 8.08 -9.30 -6.86
CA LYS A 43 6.73 -8.85 -6.50
C LYS A 43 5.72 -9.96 -6.74
N GLY A 44 4.81 -10.13 -5.79
CA GLY A 44 3.74 -11.11 -5.80
C GLY A 44 2.41 -10.51 -5.36
N VAL A 45 1.37 -11.34 -5.39
CA VAL A 45 0.02 -10.98 -4.94
C VAL A 45 -0.47 -12.02 -3.95
N ILE A 46 -1.11 -11.56 -2.86
CA ILE A 46 -1.93 -12.42 -2.00
C ILE A 46 -3.28 -11.72 -1.88
N SER A 47 -4.32 -12.26 -2.52
CA SER A 47 -5.64 -11.64 -2.50
C SER A 47 -6.77 -12.65 -2.50
N ASN A 48 -7.96 -12.22 -2.10
CA ASN A 48 -9.16 -13.05 -2.06
C ASN A 48 -10.18 -12.59 -3.12
N PRO A 49 -10.18 -13.19 -4.32
CA PRO A 49 -11.11 -12.78 -5.39
C PRO A 49 -12.51 -13.42 -5.24
N GLY A 50 -12.73 -14.25 -4.21
CA GLY A 50 -13.94 -15.07 -4.11
C GLY A 50 -14.09 -16.00 -5.32
N SER A 51 -15.29 -16.03 -5.92
CA SER A 51 -15.57 -16.82 -7.13
C SER A 51 -15.05 -16.18 -8.43
N ALA A 52 -14.50 -14.96 -8.38
CA ALA A 52 -14.11 -14.17 -9.55
C ALA A 52 -12.62 -14.26 -9.89
N GLU A 53 -11.91 -15.31 -9.45
CA GLU A 53 -10.45 -15.44 -9.60
C GLU A 53 -9.95 -15.18 -11.02
N ALA A 54 -10.53 -15.84 -12.02
CA ALA A 54 -10.09 -15.67 -13.42
C ALA A 54 -10.30 -14.24 -13.93
N ALA A 55 -11.38 -13.58 -13.52
CA ALA A 55 -11.66 -12.19 -13.90
C ALA A 55 -10.67 -11.22 -13.23
N VAL A 56 -10.40 -11.42 -11.94
CA VAL A 56 -9.42 -10.62 -11.18
C VAL A 56 -8.01 -10.81 -11.73
N ALA A 57 -7.61 -12.04 -12.06
CA ALA A 57 -6.30 -12.33 -12.62
C ALA A 57 -6.09 -11.62 -13.98
N ARG A 58 -7.11 -11.61 -14.85
CA ARG A 58 -7.07 -10.86 -16.11
C ARG A 58 -6.98 -9.35 -15.86
N ALA A 59 -7.84 -8.81 -15.01
CA ALA A 59 -7.85 -7.39 -14.69
C ALA A 59 -6.53 -6.92 -14.05
N LEU A 60 -5.89 -7.77 -13.23
CA LEU A 60 -4.56 -7.52 -12.67
C LEU A 60 -3.50 -7.41 -13.77
N ALA A 61 -3.49 -8.34 -14.72
CA ALA A 61 -2.52 -8.31 -15.82
C ALA A 61 -2.71 -7.07 -16.72
N GLU A 62 -3.95 -6.64 -16.95
CA GLU A 62 -4.28 -5.44 -17.73
C GLU A 62 -3.91 -4.14 -17.01
N ALA A 63 -4.22 -4.03 -15.71
CA ALA A 63 -3.94 -2.82 -14.94
C ALA A 63 -2.46 -2.66 -14.55
N PHE A 64 -1.73 -3.78 -14.42
CA PHE A 64 -0.33 -3.80 -13.96
C PHE A 64 0.58 -4.60 -14.91
N PRO A 65 0.66 -4.21 -16.20
CA PRO A 65 1.39 -4.97 -17.19
C PRO A 65 2.86 -5.13 -16.80
N GLY A 66 3.35 -6.37 -16.83
CA GLY A 66 4.75 -6.72 -16.54
C GLY A 66 5.17 -6.65 -15.07
N ARG A 67 4.28 -6.34 -14.12
CA ARG A 67 4.65 -6.12 -12.70
C ARG A 67 4.51 -7.36 -11.81
N PHE A 68 3.62 -8.29 -12.17
CA PHE A 68 3.35 -9.54 -11.43
C PHE A 68 3.47 -10.75 -12.35
N THR A 69 4.70 -11.05 -12.80
CA THR A 69 4.96 -12.06 -13.84
C THR A 69 5.31 -13.44 -13.29
N ASP A 70 5.68 -13.55 -12.01
CA ASP A 70 6.02 -14.81 -11.37
C ASP A 70 4.76 -15.47 -10.79
N ALA A 71 4.21 -16.44 -11.52
CA ALA A 71 3.00 -17.15 -11.12
C ALA A 71 3.16 -17.90 -9.78
N ALA A 72 4.39 -18.24 -9.37
CA ALA A 72 4.63 -18.88 -8.07
C ALA A 72 4.45 -17.90 -6.89
N LEU A 73 4.40 -16.58 -7.17
CA LEU A 73 4.19 -15.53 -6.17
C LEU A 73 2.75 -14.97 -6.19
N VAL A 74 1.84 -15.57 -6.94
CA VAL A 74 0.43 -15.17 -6.99
C VAL A 74 -0.41 -16.21 -6.23
N HIS A 75 -1.01 -15.77 -5.13
CA HIS A 75 -1.77 -16.64 -4.23
C HIS A 75 -3.20 -16.10 -4.07
N TRP A 76 -4.17 -16.92 -4.47
CA TRP A 76 -5.58 -16.63 -4.30
C TRP A 76 -6.16 -17.37 -3.10
N GLY A 77 -6.95 -16.67 -2.28
CA GLY A 77 -7.71 -17.29 -1.21
C GLY A 77 -7.98 -16.37 -0.03
N VAL A 78 -8.82 -16.86 0.89
CA VAL A 78 -9.22 -16.12 2.09
C VAL A 78 -8.00 -15.86 2.99
N LYS A 79 -7.88 -14.63 3.50
CA LYS A 79 -6.76 -14.16 4.33
C LYS A 79 -7.15 -14.09 5.81
N ASN A 80 -7.85 -15.12 6.29
CA ASN A 80 -8.40 -15.22 7.66
C ASN A 80 -7.56 -16.07 8.62
N SER A 81 -6.36 -16.48 8.20
CA SER A 81 -5.40 -17.24 9.00
C SER A 81 -4.00 -17.10 8.39
N ARG A 82 -2.96 -17.44 9.16
CA ARG A 82 -1.57 -17.47 8.66
C ARG A 82 -1.34 -18.40 7.46
N GLY A 83 -2.24 -19.36 7.21
CA GLY A 83 -1.99 -20.46 6.27
C GLY A 83 -1.77 -20.04 4.82
N ILE A 84 -2.39 -18.96 4.33
CA ILE A 84 -2.11 -18.44 2.97
C ILE A 84 -0.77 -17.75 2.88
N PHE A 85 -0.36 -17.05 3.95
CA PHE A 85 0.93 -16.38 4.05
C PHE A 85 2.07 -17.39 4.14
N ASP A 86 1.91 -18.49 4.89
CA ASP A 86 2.87 -19.59 4.91
C ASP A 86 3.07 -20.20 3.51
N ARG A 87 1.98 -20.38 2.74
CA ARG A 87 2.06 -20.85 1.34
C ARG A 87 2.78 -19.83 0.45
N ALA A 88 2.56 -18.54 0.67
CA ALA A 88 3.23 -17.50 -0.09
C ALA A 88 4.74 -17.47 0.16
N VAL A 89 5.16 -17.57 1.42
CA VAL A 89 6.58 -17.71 1.79
C VAL A 89 7.19 -18.95 1.15
N ALA A 90 6.50 -20.10 1.17
CA ALA A 90 6.97 -21.32 0.51
C ALA A 90 7.10 -21.14 -1.03
N GLY A 91 6.16 -20.41 -1.66
CA GLY A 91 6.16 -20.08 -3.08
C GLY A 91 7.36 -19.24 -3.55
N THR A 92 8.06 -18.58 -2.62
CA THR A 92 9.26 -17.79 -2.96
C THR A 92 10.44 -18.62 -3.47
N GLY A 93 10.44 -19.93 -3.22
CA GLY A 93 11.53 -20.83 -3.62
C GLY A 93 12.78 -20.71 -2.76
N GLY A 94 12.64 -20.25 -1.50
CA GLY A 94 13.74 -20.26 -0.51
C GLY A 94 14.01 -18.94 0.20
N ALA A 95 13.16 -17.91 0.06
CA ALA A 95 13.24 -16.74 0.92
C ALA A 95 12.78 -17.11 2.34
N ALA A 96 13.46 -16.55 3.35
CA ALA A 96 12.98 -16.65 4.73
C ALA A 96 11.71 -15.80 4.90
N ALA A 97 10.89 -16.14 5.90
CA ALA A 97 9.64 -15.40 6.15
C ALA A 97 9.91 -13.92 6.45
N ASP A 98 10.97 -13.61 7.19
CA ASP A 98 11.39 -12.26 7.55
C ASP A 98 12.08 -11.49 6.40
N ASP A 99 12.37 -12.16 5.28
CA ASP A 99 12.72 -11.55 3.99
C ASP A 99 11.46 -11.20 3.17
N CYS A 100 10.28 -11.62 3.60
CA CYS A 100 9.03 -11.36 2.91
C CYS A 100 8.26 -10.19 3.56
N VAL A 101 7.63 -9.37 2.72
CA VAL A 101 6.75 -8.28 3.15
C VAL A 101 5.35 -8.52 2.60
N PHE A 102 4.32 -8.42 3.45
CA PHE A 102 2.94 -8.28 3.01
C PHE A 102 2.48 -6.83 3.10
N VAL A 103 1.95 -6.30 2.00
CA VAL A 103 1.39 -4.96 1.90
C VAL A 103 -0.11 -5.07 1.73
N GLY A 104 -0.87 -4.51 2.66
CA GLY A 104 -2.34 -4.53 2.66
C GLY A 104 -2.92 -3.54 3.65
N GLU A 105 -4.07 -2.96 3.33
CA GLU A 105 -4.74 -1.98 4.20
C GLU A 105 -5.30 -2.59 5.49
N ASP A 106 -5.71 -3.86 5.44
CA ASP A 106 -6.42 -4.52 6.54
C ASP A 106 -5.44 -4.92 7.65
N ALA A 107 -5.68 -4.41 8.86
CA ALA A 107 -4.81 -4.66 10.01
C ALA A 107 -4.84 -6.11 10.50
N GLN A 108 -5.98 -6.80 10.37
CA GLN A 108 -6.14 -8.19 10.75
C GLN A 108 -5.38 -9.12 9.80
N GLU A 109 -5.46 -8.87 8.48
CA GLU A 109 -4.69 -9.60 7.47
C GLU A 109 -3.18 -9.42 7.68
N ARG A 110 -2.74 -8.18 7.98
CA ARG A 110 -1.35 -7.93 8.40
C ARG A 110 -1.00 -8.68 9.68
N GLY A 111 -1.92 -8.83 10.63
CA GLY A 111 -1.75 -9.66 11.82
C GLY A 111 -1.38 -11.10 11.48
N PHE A 112 -2.15 -11.74 10.59
CA PHE A 112 -1.87 -13.10 10.13
C PHE A 112 -0.55 -13.22 9.33
N ALA A 113 -0.19 -12.20 8.56
CA ALA A 113 1.11 -12.16 7.88
C ALA A 113 2.27 -12.12 8.89
N ARG A 114 2.15 -11.34 9.98
CA ARG A 114 3.15 -11.31 11.06
C ARG A 114 3.23 -12.63 11.81
N GLU A 115 2.10 -13.31 12.04
CA GLU A 115 2.10 -14.66 12.60
C GLU A 115 2.88 -15.64 11.71
N ALA A 116 2.81 -15.46 10.38
CA ALA A 116 3.61 -16.20 9.40
C ALA A 116 5.10 -15.81 9.38
N GLY A 117 5.52 -14.83 10.18
CA GLY A 117 6.90 -14.33 10.25
C GLY A 117 7.23 -13.26 9.21
N MET A 118 6.25 -12.80 8.43
CA MET A 118 6.46 -11.73 7.45
C MET A 118 6.51 -10.37 8.12
N ARG A 119 7.23 -9.44 7.49
CA ARG A 119 7.08 -8.01 7.79
C ARG A 119 5.84 -7.46 7.08
N THR A 120 5.34 -6.32 7.52
CA THR A 120 4.09 -5.77 6.97
C THR A 120 4.14 -4.27 6.73
N ALA A 121 3.41 -3.81 5.71
CA ALA A 121 3.17 -2.39 5.45
C ALA A 121 1.67 -2.13 5.19
N ALA A 122 1.15 -1.00 5.68
CA ALA A 122 -0.25 -0.61 5.49
C ALA A 122 -0.53 0.06 4.14
N HIS A 123 0.51 0.44 3.38
CA HIS A 123 0.39 1.12 2.11
C HIS A 123 1.59 0.82 1.20
N PRO A 124 1.43 0.70 -0.13
CA PRO A 124 2.54 0.43 -1.06
C PRO A 124 3.75 1.34 -0.91
N VAL A 125 3.54 2.64 -0.68
CA VAL A 125 4.61 3.63 -0.43
C VAL A 125 5.58 3.21 0.68
N PHE A 126 5.13 2.41 1.64
CA PHE A 126 5.97 1.92 2.75
C PHE A 126 6.55 0.53 2.53
N ALA A 127 6.34 -0.10 1.36
CA ALA A 127 6.82 -1.44 1.08
C ALA A 127 8.34 -1.54 1.21
N LEU A 128 9.09 -0.58 0.65
CA LEU A 128 10.55 -0.51 0.80
C LEU A 128 10.96 -0.30 2.25
N ALA A 129 10.28 0.60 2.98
CA ALA A 129 10.55 0.83 4.40
C ALA A 129 10.40 -0.45 5.22
N ALA A 130 9.37 -1.27 4.95
CA ALA A 130 9.20 -2.57 5.61
C ALA A 130 10.34 -3.55 5.27
N THR A 131 10.78 -3.63 4.01
CA THR A 131 11.96 -4.46 3.64
C THR A 131 13.25 -4.02 4.32
N GLU A 132 13.37 -2.72 4.63
CA GLU A 132 14.53 -2.12 5.31
C GLU A 132 14.36 -2.08 6.84
N ASN A 133 13.28 -2.65 7.37
CA ASN A 133 12.92 -2.63 8.79
C ASN A 133 12.84 -1.20 9.39
N ARG A 134 12.37 -0.25 8.59
CA ARG A 134 12.18 1.14 9.00
C ARG A 134 10.75 1.35 9.48
N SER A 135 10.63 2.03 10.62
CA SER A 135 9.34 2.31 11.24
C SER A 135 8.53 3.32 10.43
N VAL A 136 7.21 3.08 10.41
CA VAL A 136 6.19 4.05 9.97
C VAL A 136 5.51 4.61 11.22
N LEU A 137 5.43 5.93 11.28
CA LEU A 137 4.94 6.70 12.41
C LEU A 137 3.65 7.41 12.01
N ARG A 138 2.78 7.65 12.98
CA ARG A 138 1.67 8.59 12.81
C ARG A 138 2.23 10.01 12.84
N ALA A 139 1.61 10.92 12.13
CA ALA A 139 1.94 12.34 12.20
C ALA A 139 0.70 13.21 12.08
N ARG A 140 0.79 14.38 12.70
CA ARG A 140 -0.17 15.47 12.56
C ARG A 140 0.50 16.58 11.76
N ILE A 141 -0.14 17.00 10.68
CA ILE A 141 0.37 18.09 9.82
C ILE A 141 -0.67 19.20 9.81
N GLU A 142 -0.30 20.35 10.36
CA GLU A 142 -1.12 21.55 10.37
C GLU A 142 -0.65 22.54 9.30
N LEU A 143 -1.57 23.00 8.46
CA LEU A 143 -1.30 24.01 7.45
C LEU A 143 -1.36 25.41 8.06
N ARG A 144 -0.27 26.16 7.88
CA ARG A 144 -0.14 27.57 8.25
C ARG A 144 -0.90 28.47 7.29
N ASP A 145 -1.13 29.71 7.70
CA ASP A 145 -1.76 30.71 6.83
C ASP A 145 -0.93 30.89 5.54
N GLY A 146 -1.60 30.81 4.40
CA GLY A 146 -0.97 30.87 3.08
C GLY A 146 -0.45 29.53 2.54
N GLN A 147 -0.54 28.43 3.29
CA GLN A 147 -0.28 27.09 2.76
C GLN A 147 -1.57 26.48 2.19
N ASP A 148 -1.48 25.95 0.98
CA ASP A 148 -2.58 25.28 0.27
C ASP A 148 -2.52 23.76 0.49
N PRO A 149 -3.65 23.09 0.81
CA PRO A 149 -3.74 21.63 0.84
C PRO A 149 -3.14 20.91 -0.36
N ARG A 150 -3.26 21.47 -1.58
CA ARG A 150 -2.69 20.85 -2.78
C ARG A 150 -1.17 20.83 -2.76
N SER A 151 -0.55 21.86 -2.17
CA SER A 151 0.90 21.92 -1.99
C SER A 151 1.39 20.84 -1.01
N LEU A 152 0.60 20.56 0.03
CA LEU A 152 0.89 19.44 0.93
C LEU A 152 0.75 18.10 0.22
N THR A 153 -0.33 17.88 -0.52
CA THR A 153 -0.52 16.65 -1.31
C THR A 153 0.66 16.42 -2.27
N ALA A 154 1.07 17.44 -3.02
CA ALA A 154 2.21 17.35 -3.93
C ALA A 154 3.51 16.99 -3.18
N ALA A 155 3.77 17.60 -2.02
CA ALA A 155 4.93 17.24 -1.20
C ALA A 155 4.84 15.82 -0.62
N MET A 156 3.65 15.34 -0.25
CA MET A 156 3.46 13.97 0.21
C MET A 156 3.66 12.95 -0.93
N ASP A 157 3.28 13.30 -2.16
CA ASP A 157 3.42 12.43 -3.33
C ASP A 157 4.88 12.11 -3.66
N GLU A 158 5.79 13.07 -3.40
CA GLU A 158 7.24 12.93 -3.59
C GLU A 158 7.98 12.30 -2.41
N THR A 159 7.28 11.92 -1.33
CA THR A 159 7.91 11.49 -0.08
C THR A 159 7.36 10.19 0.46
N GLU A 160 8.02 9.60 1.45
CA GLU A 160 7.48 8.44 2.18
C GLU A 160 6.46 8.90 3.25
N ALA A 161 5.40 9.53 2.78
CA ALA A 161 4.28 10.02 3.57
C ALA A 161 2.96 9.76 2.83
N VAL A 162 1.93 9.32 3.53
CA VAL A 162 0.57 9.17 2.97
C VAL A 162 -0.45 9.75 3.93
N PRO A 163 -1.49 10.44 3.43
CA PRO A 163 -2.59 10.87 4.27
C PRO A 163 -3.33 9.64 4.81
N ALA A 164 -3.60 9.64 6.12
CA ALA A 164 -4.42 8.64 6.78
C ALA A 164 -5.85 9.17 6.97
N GLU A 165 -6.00 10.45 7.31
CA GLU A 165 -7.28 11.13 7.49
C GLU A 165 -7.14 12.63 7.25
N ILE A 166 -8.09 13.24 6.53
CA ILE A 166 -8.19 14.70 6.39
C ILE A 166 -9.23 15.17 7.40
N VAL A 167 -8.78 15.78 8.50
CA VAL A 167 -9.65 16.20 9.60
C VAL A 167 -10.29 17.56 9.30
N SER A 168 -9.56 18.44 8.61
CA SER A 168 -10.07 19.70 8.09
C SER A 168 -9.20 20.18 6.94
N GLU A 169 -9.60 21.30 6.30
CA GLU A 169 -8.76 21.98 5.29
C GLU A 169 -7.38 22.37 5.80
N ARG A 170 -7.15 22.36 7.11
CA ARG A 170 -5.88 22.78 7.73
C ARG A 170 -5.20 21.70 8.54
N LEU A 171 -5.78 20.51 8.61
CA LEU A 171 -5.30 19.45 9.49
C LEU A 171 -5.40 18.10 8.79
N VAL A 172 -4.24 17.49 8.58
CA VAL A 172 -4.10 16.15 8.01
C VAL A 172 -3.41 15.25 9.02
N LEU A 173 -4.01 14.09 9.30
CA LEU A 173 -3.34 12.98 9.95
C LEU A 173 -2.68 12.14 8.86
N ALA A 174 -1.41 11.81 9.05
CA ALA A 174 -0.61 11.11 8.06
C ALA A 174 0.09 9.90 8.69
N MET A 175 0.43 8.94 7.84
CA MET A 175 1.48 7.97 8.12
C MET A 175 2.74 8.43 7.41
N VAL A 176 3.89 8.37 8.09
CA VAL A 176 5.17 8.89 7.60
C VAL A 176 6.32 8.02 8.07
N THR A 177 7.38 7.91 7.27
CA THR A 177 8.67 7.42 7.79
C THR A 177 9.51 8.60 8.28
N ALA A 178 10.62 8.33 8.99
CA ALA A 178 11.59 9.36 9.35
C ALA A 178 12.14 10.11 8.10
N ARG A 179 12.27 9.43 6.95
CA ARG A 179 12.66 10.06 5.69
C ARG A 179 11.56 10.98 5.16
N GLY A 180 10.31 10.52 5.21
CA GLY A 180 9.13 11.33 4.85
C GLY A 180 9.03 12.60 5.68
N VAL A 181 9.21 12.51 7.00
CA VAL A 181 9.25 13.67 7.91
C VAL A 181 10.29 14.68 7.46
N ALA A 182 11.55 14.26 7.29
CA ALA A 182 12.64 15.16 6.92
C ALA A 182 12.41 15.85 5.56
N MET A 183 11.76 15.18 4.60
CA MET A 183 11.46 15.77 3.30
C MET A 183 10.29 16.76 3.38
N LEU A 184 9.23 16.45 4.14
CA LEU A 184 8.11 17.36 4.37
C LEU A 184 8.56 18.63 5.12
N GLU A 185 9.44 18.49 6.11
CA GLU A 185 10.02 19.64 6.83
C GLU A 185 10.87 20.52 5.91
N ARG A 186 11.66 19.92 5.00
CA ARG A 186 12.40 20.67 3.97
C ARG A 186 11.48 21.39 2.99
N ALA A 187 10.30 20.85 2.72
CA ALA A 187 9.25 21.49 1.93
C ALA A 187 8.48 22.57 2.71
N GLY A 188 8.84 22.83 3.98
CA GLY A 188 8.27 23.89 4.80
C GLY A 188 7.03 23.50 5.60
N PHE A 189 6.70 22.21 5.69
CA PHE A 189 5.60 21.72 6.52
C PHE A 189 6.07 21.42 7.94
N THR A 190 5.23 21.70 8.93
CA THR A 190 5.47 21.29 10.31
C THR A 190 4.87 19.91 10.51
N VAL A 191 5.70 18.92 10.86
CA VAL A 191 5.27 17.53 11.04
C VAL A 191 5.40 17.15 12.50
N ASP A 192 4.26 17.03 13.19
CA ASP A 192 4.20 16.63 14.57
C ASP A 192 4.05 15.10 14.66
N VAL A 193 5.19 14.43 14.80
CA VAL A 193 5.30 12.97 14.81
C VAL A 193 4.71 12.39 16.10
N ARG A 194 3.82 11.42 15.91
CA ARG A 194 3.16 10.62 16.93
C ARG A 194 3.71 9.20 16.89
N GLY A 195 3.32 8.37 17.87
CA GLY A 195 3.82 7.00 18.02
C GLY A 195 3.59 6.09 16.78
N PRO A 196 3.94 4.80 16.89
CA PRO A 196 3.90 3.85 15.78
C PRO A 196 2.53 3.79 15.08
N ALA A 197 2.54 3.55 13.76
CA ALA A 197 1.35 3.49 12.91
C ALA A 197 0.74 2.08 12.75
N GLU A 198 1.25 1.08 13.47
CA GLU A 198 1.07 -0.36 13.19
C GLU A 198 -0.40 -0.85 13.06
N ASP A 199 -1.35 -0.09 13.62
CA ASP A 199 -2.79 -0.40 13.65
C ASP A 199 -3.69 0.63 12.94
N THR A 200 -3.12 1.60 12.20
CA THR A 200 -3.90 2.65 11.52
C THR A 200 -4.15 2.30 10.06
N VAL A 201 -5.39 2.50 9.58
CA VAL A 201 -5.77 2.33 8.17
C VAL A 201 -5.39 3.60 7.38
N ALA A 202 -4.83 3.46 6.18
CA ALA A 202 -4.69 4.58 5.25
C ALA A 202 -6.04 4.85 4.59
N SER A 203 -6.62 6.05 4.72
CA SER A 203 -7.79 6.38 3.92
C SER A 203 -7.37 6.73 2.49
N PRO A 204 -8.00 6.17 1.45
CA PRO A 204 -7.85 6.68 0.10
C PRO A 204 -8.41 8.12 0.06
N VAL A 205 -7.58 9.08 -0.36
CA VAL A 205 -8.06 10.45 -0.64
C VAL A 205 -9.01 10.34 -1.82
N ARG A 206 -10.31 10.46 -1.56
CA ARG A 206 -11.31 10.59 -2.62
C ARG A 206 -11.08 11.93 -3.31
N HIS A 207 -10.67 11.90 -4.57
CA HIS A 207 -10.90 13.02 -5.47
C HIS A 207 -12.36 12.95 -5.90
N ASP A 208 -13.23 13.69 -5.20
CA ASP A 208 -14.54 14.03 -5.74
C ASP A 208 -14.32 14.92 -6.96
N SER A 209 -14.38 14.33 -8.15
CA SER A 209 -14.65 15.08 -9.37
C SER A 209 -16.10 15.56 -9.30
N PRO A 210 -16.42 16.83 -9.60
CA PRO A 210 -17.80 17.26 -9.72
C PRO A 210 -18.44 16.48 -10.86
N THR A 211 -19.57 15.83 -10.58
CA THR A 211 -20.50 15.38 -11.62
C THR A 211 -21.04 16.62 -12.32
N GLU A 212 -20.62 16.84 -13.56
CA GLU A 212 -21.38 17.62 -14.55
C GLU A 212 -22.50 16.77 -15.15
#